data_AF-A0A174Z8R2-F1
#
_entry.id   AF-A0A174Z8R2-F1
#
_cell.length_a   1.000
_cell.length_b   1.000
_cell.length_c   1.000
_cell.angle_alpha   90.00
_cell.angle_beta   90.00
_cell.angle_gamma   90.00
#
_symmetry.space_group_name_H-M   'P 1'
#
loop_
_entity.id
_entity.type
_entity.pdbx_description
1 polymer ?
#
loop_
_entity_poly.entity_id
_entity_poly.type
_entity_poly.pdbx_seq_one_letter_code
_entity_poly.pdbx_strand_id
1 'polypeptide(L)'
;MEYYKEANRFLQKYGSDAFKIIAAYEVAADISQTERYADWYGDYGIFEPSLNEEMTYDKFLSRYKAGLKYLGIIHEQAKAVCSRFLSEQLAEHIREQFGRHNADAEYRPTSVITKMDTPELTRDMLVVDRDMEVDCDIGHQITCYLETWFDVDKKFGTNTAADDDKWLNLYAKYDPFADSLRLEFTVTTADSCEEGEYMPTDAEAQLIKDMITEKLREEYGQTPKEFCEDVGGIEIGGMTQ
;
A
#
# COMPACT_ATOMS: atom_id res chain seq x y z
N MET A 1 -8.21 0.22 -36.16
CA MET A 1 -8.09 1.16 -35.03
C MET A 1 -7.21 0.52 -33.97
N GLU A 2 -5.92 0.84 -34.01
CA GLU A 2 -4.87 0.23 -33.18
C GLU A 2 -5.01 0.61 -31.69
N TYR A 3 -5.49 1.82 -31.41
CA TYR A 3 -5.74 2.30 -30.04
C TYR A 3 -6.81 1.49 -29.27
N TYR A 4 -7.88 1.02 -29.93
CA TYR A 4 -8.85 0.11 -29.30
C TYR A 4 -8.23 -1.24 -28.92
N LYS A 5 -7.21 -1.70 -29.66
CA LYS A 5 -6.49 -2.93 -29.35
C LYS A 5 -5.67 -2.76 -28.07
N GLU A 6 -4.98 -1.63 -27.93
CA GLU A 6 -4.19 -1.34 -26.73
C GLU A 6 -5.08 -1.13 -25.50
N ALA A 7 -6.21 -0.43 -25.64
CA ALA A 7 -7.19 -0.28 -24.56
C ALA A 7 -7.78 -1.64 -24.13
N ASN A 8 -8.13 -2.52 -25.07
CA ASN A 8 -8.62 -3.87 -24.76
C ASN A 8 -7.56 -4.72 -24.07
N ARG A 9 -6.30 -4.65 -24.50
CA ARG A 9 -5.19 -5.35 -23.86
C ARG A 9 -4.98 -4.86 -22.42
N PHE A 10 -5.11 -3.54 -22.20
CA PHE A 10 -5.01 -2.96 -20.87
C PHE A 10 -6.18 -3.38 -19.98
N LEU A 11 -7.42 -3.35 -20.51
CA LEU A 11 -8.63 -3.81 -19.83
C LEU A 11 -8.54 -5.28 -19.39
N GLN A 12 -8.06 -6.15 -20.26
CA GLN A 12 -7.89 -7.57 -19.94
C GLN A 12 -6.90 -7.81 -18.81
N LYS A 13 -5.89 -6.96 -18.66
CA LYS A 13 -4.87 -7.11 -17.64
C LYS A 13 -5.25 -6.47 -16.31
N TYR A 14 -5.74 -5.23 -16.31
CA TYR A 14 -5.95 -4.44 -15.09
C TYR A 14 -7.42 -4.21 -14.74
N GLY A 15 -8.35 -4.70 -15.57
CA GLY A 15 -9.78 -4.53 -15.36
C GLY A 15 -10.28 -3.11 -15.61
N SER A 16 -11.61 -2.94 -15.48
CA SER A 16 -12.27 -1.64 -15.67
C SER A 16 -11.95 -0.65 -14.54
N ASP A 17 -11.63 -1.15 -13.34
CA ASP A 17 -11.28 -0.31 -12.19
C ASP A 17 -10.02 0.51 -12.44
N ALA A 18 -9.08 -0.01 -13.22
CA ALA A 18 -7.87 0.71 -13.60
C ALA A 18 -8.18 1.98 -14.40
N PHE A 19 -9.19 1.94 -15.26
CA PHE A 19 -9.59 3.11 -16.01
C PHE A 19 -10.31 4.16 -15.17
N LYS A 20 -11.08 3.74 -14.16
CA LYS A 20 -11.62 4.67 -13.16
C LYS A 20 -10.50 5.40 -12.41
N ILE A 21 -9.43 4.68 -12.05
CA ILE A 21 -8.24 5.26 -11.42
C ILE A 21 -7.52 6.24 -12.36
N ILE A 22 -7.36 5.88 -13.64
CA ILE A 22 -6.80 6.78 -14.67
C ILE A 22 -7.64 8.05 -14.77
N ALA A 23 -8.95 7.93 -14.96
CA ALA A 23 -9.85 9.08 -15.09
C ALA A 23 -9.80 9.99 -13.84
N ALA A 24 -9.80 9.40 -12.64
CA ALA A 24 -9.67 10.16 -11.39
C ALA A 24 -8.35 10.94 -11.33
N TYR A 25 -7.23 10.30 -11.71
CA TYR A 25 -5.93 10.97 -11.80
C TYR A 25 -5.93 12.09 -12.84
N GLU A 26 -6.47 11.86 -14.04
CA GLU A 26 -6.47 12.85 -15.11
C GLU A 26 -7.34 14.07 -14.79
N VAL A 27 -8.45 13.86 -14.08
CA VAL A 27 -9.30 14.92 -13.52
C VAL A 27 -8.58 15.67 -12.39
N ALA A 28 -7.83 14.98 -11.54
CA ALA A 28 -7.07 15.60 -10.46
C ALA A 28 -5.90 16.44 -11.01
N ALA A 29 -5.29 16.02 -12.12
CA ALA A 29 -4.16 16.67 -12.77
C ALA A 29 -4.57 17.76 -13.78
N ASP A 30 -5.85 18.14 -13.79
CA ASP A 30 -6.41 19.15 -14.69
C ASP A 30 -6.08 18.92 -16.17
N ILE A 31 -6.00 17.65 -16.58
CA ILE A 31 -5.72 17.27 -17.97
C ILE A 31 -6.92 17.62 -18.83
N SER A 32 -6.66 18.29 -19.96
CA SER A 32 -7.68 18.69 -20.91
C SER A 32 -8.41 17.47 -21.47
N GLN A 33 -9.71 17.59 -21.72
CA GLN A 33 -10.53 16.45 -22.17
C GLN A 33 -10.00 15.78 -23.45
N THR A 34 -9.39 16.57 -24.36
CA THR A 34 -8.79 16.06 -25.59
C THR A 34 -7.51 15.25 -25.40
N GLU A 35 -6.85 15.41 -24.24
CA GLU A 35 -5.60 14.72 -23.89
C GLU A 35 -5.82 13.54 -22.93
N ARG A 36 -7.04 13.37 -22.42
CA ARG A 36 -7.40 12.24 -21.56
C ARG A 36 -7.33 10.95 -22.33
N TYR A 37 -7.07 9.87 -21.62
CA TYR A 37 -7.15 8.52 -22.16
C TYR A 37 -8.40 7.78 -21.68
N ALA A 38 -9.01 8.27 -20.61
CA ALA A 38 -10.17 7.68 -19.96
C ALA A 38 -11.23 8.76 -19.71
N ASP A 39 -12.40 8.62 -20.34
CA ASP A 39 -13.54 9.51 -20.12
C ASP A 39 -14.56 8.91 -19.14
N TRP A 40 -15.30 9.81 -18.48
CA TRP A 40 -16.32 9.46 -17.49
C TRP A 40 -17.72 9.67 -18.07
N TYR A 41 -18.50 8.59 -18.20
CA TYR A 41 -19.93 8.66 -18.52
C TYR A 41 -20.76 8.25 -17.30
N GLY A 42 -20.52 8.94 -16.18
CA GLY A 42 -21.21 8.74 -14.90
C GLY A 42 -20.76 7.48 -14.16
N ASP A 43 -21.05 7.42 -12.85
CA ASP A 43 -20.78 6.25 -12.00
C ASP A 43 -21.65 5.00 -12.34
N TYR A 44 -22.20 4.93 -13.56
CA TYR A 44 -22.96 3.82 -14.11
C TYR A 44 -22.10 2.60 -14.49
N GLY A 45 -20.80 2.62 -14.19
CA GLY A 45 -19.88 1.53 -14.49
C GLY A 45 -19.60 1.33 -15.98
N ILE A 46 -19.94 2.31 -16.82
CA ILE A 46 -19.65 2.30 -18.25
C ILE A 46 -18.35 3.07 -18.46
N PHE A 47 -17.29 2.33 -18.78
CA PHE A 47 -16.01 2.90 -19.14
C PHE A 47 -15.78 2.78 -20.64
N GLU A 48 -15.46 3.91 -21.28
CA GLU A 48 -15.02 3.94 -22.67
C GLU A 48 -13.63 4.59 -22.75
N PRO A 49 -12.65 3.90 -23.38
CA PRO A 49 -11.39 4.55 -23.69
C PRO A 49 -11.68 5.73 -24.61
N SER A 50 -10.99 6.85 -24.38
CA SER A 50 -11.18 8.07 -25.19
C SER A 50 -10.86 7.80 -26.67
N LEU A 51 -11.27 8.72 -27.55
CA LEU A 51 -10.91 8.68 -28.98
C LEU A 51 -9.51 9.23 -29.26
N ASN A 52 -8.64 9.35 -28.25
CA ASN A 52 -7.29 9.87 -28.42
C ASN A 52 -6.41 8.87 -29.20
N GLU A 53 -6.03 9.25 -30.42
CA GLU A 53 -5.26 8.40 -31.35
C GLU A 53 -3.83 8.14 -30.87
N GLU A 54 -3.32 8.95 -29.95
CA GLU A 54 -1.99 8.75 -29.37
C GLU A 54 -1.97 7.79 -28.17
N MET A 55 -3.10 7.16 -27.83
CA MET A 55 -3.17 6.21 -26.73
C MET A 55 -2.33 4.96 -27.01
N THR A 56 -1.44 4.66 -26.08
CA THR A 56 -0.64 3.43 -26.07
C THR A 56 -0.78 2.74 -24.72
N TYR A 57 -0.46 1.46 -24.69
CA TYR A 57 -0.42 0.68 -23.45
C TYR A 57 0.48 1.34 -22.38
N ASP A 58 1.65 1.85 -22.77
CA ASP A 58 2.59 2.49 -21.85
C ASP A 58 2.06 3.80 -21.27
N LYS A 59 1.31 4.56 -22.08
CA LYS A 59 0.63 5.79 -21.63
C LYS A 59 -0.47 5.48 -20.62
N PHE A 60 -1.29 4.45 -20.85
CA PHE A 60 -2.27 3.97 -19.87
C PHE A 60 -1.58 3.51 -18.58
N LEU A 61 -0.54 2.69 -18.71
CA LEU A 61 0.22 2.18 -17.56
C LEU A 61 0.84 3.31 -16.75
N SER A 62 1.36 4.36 -17.39
CA SER A 62 1.92 5.53 -16.72
C SER A 62 0.86 6.28 -15.91
N ARG A 63 -0.31 6.57 -16.50
CA ARG A 63 -1.41 7.22 -15.78
C ARG A 63 -1.97 6.37 -14.66
N TYR A 64 -2.08 5.07 -14.89
CA TYR A 64 -2.59 4.13 -13.90
C TYR A 64 -1.66 4.03 -12.68
N LYS A 65 -0.34 3.86 -12.91
CA LYS A 65 0.66 3.87 -11.84
C LYS A 65 0.67 5.18 -11.08
N ALA A 66 0.50 6.32 -11.76
CA ALA A 66 0.37 7.60 -11.09
C ALA A 66 -0.88 7.64 -10.20
N GLY A 67 -2.04 7.20 -10.70
CA GLY A 67 -3.27 7.09 -9.91
C GLY A 67 -3.10 6.20 -8.68
N LEU A 68 -2.56 4.98 -8.83
CA LEU A 68 -2.26 4.08 -7.71
C LEU A 68 -1.36 4.75 -6.66
N LYS A 69 -0.26 5.40 -7.10
CA LYS A 69 0.66 6.13 -6.22
C LYS A 69 -0.08 7.18 -5.39
N TYR A 70 -0.86 8.06 -6.01
CA TYR A 70 -1.51 9.16 -5.29
C TYR A 70 -2.80 8.75 -4.56
N LEU A 71 -3.30 7.54 -4.81
CA LEU A 71 -4.32 6.92 -3.95
C LEU A 71 -3.69 6.14 -2.78
N GLY A 72 -2.37 5.91 -2.79
CA GLY A 72 -1.65 5.10 -1.80
C GLY A 72 -2.16 3.66 -1.75
N ILE A 73 -2.38 3.05 -2.92
CA ILE A 73 -2.87 1.66 -3.04
C ILE A 73 -2.10 0.87 -4.08
N ILE A 74 -2.18 -0.46 -4.00
CA ILE A 74 -1.69 -1.39 -5.02
C ILE A 74 -2.81 -1.82 -5.97
N HIS A 75 -2.47 -2.49 -7.07
CA HIS A 75 -3.47 -2.94 -8.05
C HIS A 75 -4.53 -3.85 -7.40
N GLU A 76 -4.10 -4.72 -6.50
CA GLU A 76 -4.98 -5.67 -5.81
C GLU A 76 -6.06 -5.02 -4.94
N GLN A 77 -5.91 -3.74 -4.64
CA GLN A 77 -6.90 -2.95 -3.90
C GLN A 77 -7.84 -2.15 -4.80
N ALA A 78 -7.55 -2.06 -6.11
CA ALA A 78 -8.25 -1.19 -7.04
C ALA A 78 -9.77 -1.45 -7.05
N LYS A 79 -10.17 -2.72 -7.08
CA LYS A 79 -11.59 -3.11 -7.09
C LYS A 79 -12.32 -2.71 -5.81
N ALA A 80 -11.72 -2.95 -4.65
CA ALA A 80 -12.31 -2.60 -3.36
C ALA A 80 -12.46 -1.09 -3.19
N VAL A 81 -11.49 -0.32 -3.68
CA VAL A 81 -11.52 1.15 -3.66
C VAL A 81 -12.56 1.67 -4.65
N CYS A 82 -12.52 1.22 -5.91
CA CYS A 82 -13.41 1.67 -6.97
C CYS A 82 -14.88 1.32 -6.72
N SER A 83 -15.18 0.28 -5.95
CA SER A 83 -16.55 -0.07 -5.55
C SER A 83 -17.08 0.77 -4.37
N ARG A 84 -16.21 1.38 -3.56
CA ARG A 84 -16.60 2.14 -2.37
C ARG A 84 -16.61 3.65 -2.58
N PHE A 85 -15.74 4.16 -3.44
CA PHE A 85 -15.59 5.59 -3.67
C PHE A 85 -16.12 6.00 -5.04
N LEU A 86 -16.79 7.14 -5.09
CA LEU A 86 -17.14 7.79 -6.34
C LEU A 86 -15.88 8.30 -7.03
N SER A 87 -15.95 8.44 -8.34
CA SER A 87 -14.81 8.88 -9.16
C SER A 87 -14.33 10.28 -8.75
N GLU A 88 -15.26 11.17 -8.38
CA GLU A 88 -14.95 12.52 -7.87
C GLU A 88 -14.22 12.49 -6.52
N GLN A 89 -14.58 11.56 -5.62
CA GLN A 89 -13.92 11.41 -4.32
C GLN A 89 -12.48 10.92 -4.47
N LEU A 90 -12.25 10.01 -5.43
CA LEU A 90 -10.89 9.56 -5.78
C LEU A 90 -10.06 10.72 -6.34
N ALA A 91 -10.64 11.51 -7.26
CA ALA A 91 -9.95 12.68 -7.82
C ALA A 91 -9.65 13.74 -6.75
N GLU A 92 -10.58 14.02 -5.83
CA GLU A 92 -10.37 14.93 -4.71
C GLU A 92 -9.23 14.47 -3.80
N HIS A 93 -9.20 13.18 -3.43
CA HIS A 93 -8.10 12.62 -2.66
C HIS A 93 -6.74 12.75 -3.37
N ILE A 94 -6.69 12.48 -4.68
CA ILE A 94 -5.46 12.65 -5.48
C ILE A 94 -5.02 14.13 -5.49
N ARG A 95 -5.94 15.09 -5.57
CA ARG A 95 -5.60 16.53 -5.48
C ARG A 95 -5.04 16.91 -4.12
N GLU A 96 -5.61 16.39 -3.03
CA GLU A 96 -5.07 16.58 -1.67
C GLU A 96 -3.61 16.08 -1.61
N GLN A 97 -3.36 14.90 -2.20
CA GLN A 97 -2.04 14.28 -2.26
C GLN A 97 -1.05 15.05 -3.14
N PHE A 98 -1.47 15.66 -4.26
CA PHE A 98 -0.60 16.55 -5.05
C PHE A 98 -0.12 17.76 -4.23
N GLY A 99 -1.01 18.35 -3.43
CA GLY A 99 -0.66 19.46 -2.54
C GLY A 99 0.43 19.08 -1.54
N ARG A 100 0.36 17.87 -0.99
CA ARG A 100 1.36 17.34 -0.04
C ARG A 100 2.68 17.00 -0.71
N HIS A 101 2.65 16.35 -1.87
CA HIS A 101 3.85 15.97 -2.61
C HIS A 101 4.72 17.16 -2.98
N ASN A 102 4.11 18.30 -3.31
CA ASN A 102 4.85 19.53 -3.62
C ASN A 102 5.47 20.20 -2.39
N ALA A 103 5.06 19.82 -1.17
CA ALA A 103 5.48 20.44 0.08
C ALA A 103 6.50 19.61 0.89
N ASP A 104 6.66 18.31 0.58
CA ASP A 104 7.44 17.37 1.38
C ASP A 104 8.40 16.53 0.51
N ALA A 105 9.69 16.61 0.80
CA ALA A 105 10.74 15.86 0.09
C ALA A 105 10.72 14.35 0.43
N GLU A 106 10.13 13.98 1.57
CA GLU A 106 9.95 12.59 2.01
C GLU A 106 8.51 12.11 1.81
N TYR A 107 7.76 12.79 0.92
CA TYR A 107 6.34 12.56 0.69
C TYR A 107 6.00 11.07 0.54
N ARG A 108 5.12 10.61 1.44
CA ARG A 108 4.43 9.33 1.34
C ARG A 108 2.93 9.56 1.16
N PRO A 109 2.32 8.95 0.13
CA PRO A 109 0.88 9.09 -0.10
C PRO A 109 0.10 8.47 1.06
N THR A 110 -0.83 9.22 1.64
CA THR A 110 -1.80 8.63 2.56
C THR A 110 -2.77 7.78 1.76
N SER A 111 -2.92 6.50 2.11
CA SER A 111 -3.84 5.60 1.42
C SER A 111 -5.30 6.07 1.54
N VAL A 112 -6.04 6.08 0.43
CA VAL A 112 -7.49 6.36 0.40
C VAL A 112 -8.29 5.33 1.21
N ILE A 113 -7.73 4.14 1.44
CA ILE A 113 -8.34 3.07 2.24
C ILE A 113 -8.54 3.50 3.69
N THR A 114 -7.74 4.44 4.21
CA THR A 114 -7.95 5.04 5.54
C THR A 114 -9.30 5.76 5.68
N LYS A 115 -9.94 6.13 4.57
CA LYS A 115 -11.28 6.72 4.53
C LYS A 115 -12.40 5.65 4.54
N MET A 116 -12.05 4.36 4.53
CA MET A 116 -13.00 3.25 4.62
C MET A 116 -13.24 2.87 6.08
N ASP A 117 -14.48 2.50 6.40
CA ASP A 117 -14.81 1.92 7.70
C ASP A 117 -14.31 0.47 7.74
N THR A 118 -13.19 0.25 8.45
CA THR A 118 -12.59 -1.08 8.65
C THR A 118 -12.50 -1.37 10.14
N PRO A 119 -12.74 -2.63 10.57
CA PRO A 119 -12.66 -2.97 11.99
C PRO A 119 -11.24 -2.80 12.52
N GLU A 120 -11.10 -2.28 13.74
CA GLU A 120 -9.82 -2.18 14.44
C GLU A 120 -9.19 -3.56 14.66
N LEU A 121 -7.86 -3.64 14.56
CA LEU A 121 -7.10 -4.84 14.91
C LEU A 121 -7.21 -5.11 16.41
N THR A 122 -7.34 -6.39 16.75
CA THR A 122 -7.42 -6.87 18.14
C THR A 122 -6.37 -7.93 18.39
N ARG A 123 -6.06 -8.20 19.66
CA ARG A 123 -4.94 -9.08 20.05
C ARG A 123 -5.07 -10.50 19.47
N ASP A 124 -6.28 -11.02 19.35
CA ASP A 124 -6.54 -12.36 18.80
C ASP A 124 -6.41 -12.46 17.28
N MET A 125 -6.35 -11.31 16.58
CA MET A 125 -6.19 -11.25 15.13
C MET A 125 -4.73 -11.36 14.69
N LEU A 126 -3.77 -11.20 15.59
CA LEU A 126 -2.36 -11.07 15.24
C LEU A 126 -1.48 -11.96 16.12
N VAL A 127 -0.45 -12.52 15.53
CA VAL A 127 0.67 -13.12 16.28
C VAL A 127 1.96 -12.49 15.77
N VAL A 128 2.77 -11.97 16.69
CA VAL A 128 4.10 -11.45 16.37
C VAL A 128 5.07 -12.62 16.28
N ASP A 129 5.74 -12.77 15.13
CA ASP A 129 6.76 -13.81 14.96
C ASP A 129 7.95 -13.55 15.90
N ARG A 130 8.66 -14.63 16.26
CA ARG A 130 9.89 -14.53 17.05
C ARG A 130 11.06 -14.03 16.21
N ASP A 131 11.02 -14.22 14.89
CA ASP A 131 12.06 -13.77 13.98
C ASP A 131 11.90 -12.26 13.75
N MET A 132 12.80 -11.50 14.36
CA MET A 132 12.83 -10.04 14.29
C MET A 132 14.21 -9.59 13.85
N GLU A 133 14.23 -8.62 12.94
CA GLU A 133 15.45 -8.05 12.41
C GLU A 133 15.52 -6.57 12.76
N VAL A 134 16.71 -6.09 13.13
CA VAL A 134 16.97 -4.65 13.23
C VAL A 134 17.52 -4.21 11.87
N ASP A 135 16.90 -3.21 11.27
CA ASP A 135 17.41 -2.59 10.05
C ASP A 135 18.83 -2.08 10.32
N CYS A 136 19.83 -2.65 9.63
CA CYS A 136 21.24 -2.35 9.86
C CYS A 136 21.67 -0.96 9.37
N ASP A 137 20.92 -0.37 8.43
CA ASP A 137 21.22 0.96 7.87
C ASP A 137 20.65 2.06 8.77
N ILE A 138 19.50 1.82 9.40
CA ILE A 138 18.85 2.74 10.33
C ILE A 138 19.32 2.50 11.78
N GLY A 139 19.60 1.26 12.15
CA GLY A 139 19.99 0.79 13.48
C GLY A 139 18.89 0.87 14.55
N HIS A 140 17.79 1.55 14.26
CA HIS A 140 16.73 1.89 15.22
C HIS A 140 15.36 1.35 14.82
N GLN A 141 15.25 0.55 13.77
CA GLN A 141 13.97 0.03 13.29
C GLN A 141 13.93 -1.48 13.39
N ILE A 142 12.97 -2.01 14.14
CA ILE A 142 12.68 -3.43 14.25
C ILE A 142 11.67 -3.79 13.17
N THR A 143 12.03 -4.73 12.31
CA THR A 143 11.12 -5.40 11.38
C THR A 143 10.70 -6.72 11.98
N CYS A 144 9.39 -6.98 12.04
CA CYS A 144 8.88 -8.29 12.42
C CYS A 144 7.70 -8.70 11.54
N TYR A 145 7.59 -10.01 11.30
CA TYR A 145 6.43 -10.58 10.63
C TYR A 145 5.23 -10.66 11.60
N LEU A 146 4.06 -10.31 11.08
CA LEU A 146 2.79 -10.41 11.78
C LEU A 146 1.95 -11.50 11.10
N GLU A 147 1.78 -12.64 11.77
CA GLU A 147 0.82 -13.65 11.33
C GLU A 147 -0.60 -13.11 11.53
N THR A 148 -1.43 -13.26 10.49
CA THR A 148 -2.79 -12.70 10.46
C THR A 148 -3.84 -13.79 10.63
N TRP A 149 -4.72 -13.63 11.62
CA TRP A 149 -5.81 -14.54 11.97
C TRP A 149 -7.18 -13.87 11.79
N PHE A 150 -7.34 -13.10 10.72
CA PHE A 150 -8.56 -12.37 10.39
C PHE A 150 -8.75 -12.25 8.87
N ASP A 151 -9.87 -11.67 8.47
CA ASP A 151 -10.18 -11.40 7.06
C ASP A 151 -9.32 -10.21 6.55
N VAL A 152 -8.14 -10.53 6.05
CA VAL A 152 -7.18 -9.57 5.47
C VAL A 152 -7.76 -8.84 4.26
N ASP A 153 -8.61 -9.51 3.47
CA ASP A 153 -9.25 -8.92 2.30
C ASP A 153 -10.23 -7.82 2.67
N LYS A 154 -11.00 -8.03 3.74
CA LYS A 154 -11.89 -7.01 4.26
C LYS A 154 -11.11 -5.81 4.85
N LYS A 155 -10.02 -6.07 5.56
CA LYS A 155 -9.20 -5.03 6.24
C LYS A 155 -8.40 -4.19 5.25
N PHE A 156 -7.67 -4.85 4.35
CA PHE A 156 -6.77 -4.18 3.41
C PHE A 156 -7.40 -3.92 2.04
N GLY A 157 -8.64 -4.37 1.81
CA GLY A 157 -9.31 -4.20 0.52
C GLY A 157 -8.71 -5.06 -0.58
N THR A 158 -8.06 -6.18 -0.24
CA THR A 158 -7.49 -7.14 -1.20
C THR A 158 -8.51 -8.21 -1.59
N ASN A 159 -8.06 -9.22 -2.34
CA ASN A 159 -8.87 -10.37 -2.74
C ASN A 159 -8.00 -11.63 -2.85
N THR A 160 -7.27 -11.96 -1.78
CA THR A 160 -6.39 -13.14 -1.68
C THR A 160 -7.21 -14.41 -1.60
N ALA A 161 -8.37 -14.42 -0.93
CA ALA A 161 -9.21 -15.61 -0.77
C ALA A 161 -9.83 -16.15 -2.08
N ALA A 162 -9.71 -15.40 -3.19
CA ALA A 162 -10.23 -15.82 -4.48
C ALA A 162 -9.26 -16.69 -5.30
N ASP A 163 -8.01 -16.81 -4.86
CA ASP A 163 -6.94 -17.53 -5.57
C ASP A 163 -6.00 -18.18 -4.55
N ASP A 164 -5.88 -19.50 -4.58
CA ASP A 164 -5.05 -20.27 -3.63
C ASP A 164 -3.54 -19.98 -3.80
N ASP A 165 -3.12 -19.50 -4.98
CA ASP A 165 -1.74 -19.09 -5.26
C ASP A 165 -1.50 -17.61 -4.90
N LYS A 166 -2.41 -17.01 -4.12
CA LYS A 166 -2.34 -15.63 -3.69
C LYS A 166 -2.42 -15.50 -2.18
N TRP A 167 -1.43 -14.82 -1.60
CA TRP A 167 -1.34 -14.60 -0.17
C TRP A 167 -0.84 -13.20 0.17
N LEU A 168 -1.12 -12.76 1.40
CA LEU A 168 -0.67 -11.51 1.96
C LEU A 168 0.26 -11.79 3.13
N ASN A 169 1.45 -11.20 3.10
CA ASN A 169 2.34 -11.13 4.25
C ASN A 169 2.26 -9.74 4.86
N LEU A 170 2.22 -9.65 6.20
CA LEU A 170 2.16 -8.40 6.93
C LEU A 170 3.41 -8.26 7.79
N TYR A 171 4.02 -7.07 7.76
CA TYR A 171 5.21 -6.74 8.52
C TYR A 171 5.00 -5.45 9.31
N ALA A 172 5.46 -5.44 10.54
CA ALA A 172 5.57 -4.23 11.34
C ALA A 172 6.98 -3.67 11.25
N LYS A 173 7.06 -2.35 11.07
CA LYS A 173 8.29 -1.54 11.11
C LYS A 173 8.19 -0.63 12.33
N TYR A 174 8.78 -1.04 13.45
CA TYR A 174 8.71 -0.34 14.73
C TYR A 174 10.03 0.36 15.05
N ASP A 175 9.99 1.68 15.24
CA ASP A 175 11.09 2.45 15.78
C ASP A 175 10.79 2.81 17.26
N PRO A 176 11.45 2.16 18.23
CA PRO A 176 11.23 2.43 19.65
C PRO A 176 11.85 3.75 20.15
N PHE A 177 12.70 4.42 19.36
CA PHE A 177 13.30 5.70 19.70
C PHE A 177 12.41 6.86 19.27
N ALA A 178 11.83 6.77 18.07
CA ALA A 178 10.83 7.70 17.56
C ALA A 178 9.40 7.41 18.05
N ASP A 179 9.19 6.26 18.70
CA ASP A 179 7.87 5.72 19.09
C ASP A 179 6.90 5.64 17.91
N SER A 180 7.41 5.23 16.74
CA SER A 180 6.65 5.17 15.49
C SER A 180 6.48 3.75 15.01
N LEU A 181 5.29 3.41 14.54
CA LEU A 181 4.98 2.11 13.95
C LEU A 181 4.39 2.31 12.56
N ARG A 182 4.87 1.54 11.60
CA ARG A 182 4.28 1.41 10.27
C ARG A 182 4.00 -0.05 9.96
N LEU A 183 2.96 -0.29 9.18
CA LEU A 183 2.67 -1.62 8.65
C LEU A 183 2.89 -1.63 7.15
N GLU A 184 3.65 -2.61 6.70
CA GLU A 184 3.88 -2.90 5.30
C GLU A 184 3.30 -4.28 5.00
N PHE A 185 2.62 -4.42 3.87
CA PHE A 185 2.13 -5.73 3.44
C PHE A 185 2.55 -6.00 2.01
N THR A 186 2.76 -7.27 1.73
CA THR A 186 3.11 -7.76 0.40
C THR A 186 2.03 -8.71 -0.07
N VAL A 187 1.40 -8.41 -1.19
CA VAL A 187 0.50 -9.35 -1.88
C VAL A 187 1.28 -10.02 -2.99
N THR A 188 1.41 -11.34 -2.87
CA THR A 188 2.07 -12.18 -3.87
C THR A 188 1.01 -12.95 -4.64
N THR A 189 1.16 -12.98 -5.97
CA THR A 189 0.39 -13.83 -6.89
C THR A 189 1.38 -14.70 -7.68
N ALA A 190 0.87 -15.58 -8.55
CA ALA A 190 1.72 -16.35 -9.46
C ALA A 190 2.59 -15.48 -10.39
N ASP A 191 2.13 -14.27 -10.73
CA ASP A 191 2.75 -13.41 -11.76
C ASP A 191 3.28 -12.07 -11.21
N SER A 192 2.96 -11.71 -9.97
CA SER A 192 3.31 -10.41 -9.37
C SER A 192 3.60 -10.48 -7.88
N CYS A 193 4.34 -9.48 -7.41
CA CYS A 193 4.58 -9.21 -6.01
C CYS A 193 4.42 -7.69 -5.84
N GLU A 194 3.43 -7.26 -5.08
CA GLU A 194 3.10 -5.85 -4.87
C GLU A 194 3.17 -5.50 -3.39
N GLU A 195 3.91 -4.44 -3.07
CA GLU A 195 4.07 -3.91 -1.73
C GLU A 195 3.13 -2.72 -1.51
N GLY A 196 2.42 -2.75 -0.39
CA GLY A 196 1.56 -1.67 0.07
C GLY A 196 1.86 -1.27 1.51
N GLU A 197 1.47 -0.06 1.88
CA GLU A 197 1.57 0.44 3.25
C GLU A 197 0.16 0.54 3.85
N TYR A 198 0.04 0.22 5.14
CA TYR A 198 -1.14 0.47 5.94
C TYR A 198 -0.75 1.32 7.16
N MET A 199 -1.47 2.43 7.35
CA MET A 199 -1.26 3.30 8.50
C MET A 199 -2.24 2.89 9.60
N PRO A 200 -1.76 2.23 10.67
CA PRO A 200 -2.62 1.82 11.78
C PRO A 200 -3.21 3.03 12.50
N THR A 201 -4.34 2.83 13.15
CA THR A 201 -4.85 3.80 14.13
C THR A 201 -3.93 3.87 15.34
N ASP A 202 -4.06 4.92 16.18
CA ASP A 202 -3.28 5.02 17.41
C ASP A 202 -3.48 3.80 18.34
N ALA A 203 -4.69 3.23 18.34
CA ALA A 203 -5.02 2.05 19.14
C ALA A 203 -4.36 0.79 18.58
N GLU A 204 -4.42 0.58 17.26
CA GLU A 204 -3.75 -0.54 16.59
C GLU A 204 -2.23 -0.45 16.75
N ALA A 205 -1.69 0.77 16.59
CA ALA A 205 -0.27 1.02 16.74
C ALA A 205 0.19 0.69 18.16
N GLN A 206 -0.54 1.14 19.18
CA GLN A 206 -0.20 0.82 20.56
C GLN A 206 -0.31 -0.69 20.85
N LEU A 207 -1.37 -1.34 20.39
CA LEU A 207 -1.55 -2.79 20.53
C LEU A 207 -0.35 -3.56 19.96
N ILE A 208 0.06 -3.24 18.72
CA ILE A 208 1.14 -3.96 18.05
C ILE A 208 2.49 -3.67 18.72
N LYS A 209 2.76 -2.42 19.13
CA LYS A 209 3.96 -2.07 19.91
C LYS A 209 4.04 -2.85 21.22
N ASP A 210 2.92 -2.99 21.93
CA ASP A 210 2.86 -3.78 23.17
C ASP A 210 3.13 -5.26 22.90
N MET A 211 2.54 -5.83 21.84
CA MET A 211 2.76 -7.22 21.45
C MET A 211 4.23 -7.49 21.06
N ILE A 212 4.88 -6.58 20.32
CA ILE A 212 6.31 -6.69 19.99
C ILE A 212 7.16 -6.64 21.25
N THR A 213 6.85 -5.72 22.16
CA THR A 213 7.56 -5.58 23.45
C THR A 213 7.42 -6.84 24.31
N GLU A 214 6.22 -7.41 24.38
CA GLU A 214 5.97 -8.67 25.09
C GLU A 214 6.79 -9.81 24.47
N LYS A 215 6.78 -9.95 23.15
CA LYS A 215 7.52 -11.00 22.42
C LYS A 215 9.02 -10.90 22.60
N LEU A 216 9.60 -9.69 22.52
CA LEU A 216 11.03 -9.46 22.76
C LEU A 216 11.44 -9.80 24.20
N ARG A 217 10.59 -9.47 25.17
CA ARG A 217 10.83 -9.83 26.56
C ARG A 217 10.75 -11.33 26.80
N GLU A 218 9.84 -12.04 26.12
CA GLU A 218 9.69 -13.50 26.23
C GLU A 218 10.86 -14.26 25.60
N GLU A 219 11.30 -13.86 24.40
CA GLU A 219 12.33 -14.58 23.63
C GLU A 219 13.76 -14.19 24.03
N TYR A 220 13.99 -12.90 24.34
CA TYR A 220 15.33 -12.34 24.56
C TYR A 220 15.52 -11.72 25.96
N GLY A 221 14.45 -11.49 26.72
CA GLY A 221 14.53 -10.80 28.01
C GLY A 221 14.84 -9.30 27.89
N GLN A 222 14.60 -8.71 26.71
CA GLN A 222 15.00 -7.35 26.36
C GLN A 222 13.81 -6.44 26.13
N THR A 223 14.03 -5.15 26.34
CA THR A 223 13.18 -4.09 25.82
C THR A 223 13.45 -3.86 24.33
N PRO A 224 12.53 -3.25 23.56
CA PRO A 224 12.76 -2.90 22.16
C PRO A 224 14.03 -2.07 21.92
N LYS A 225 14.37 -1.15 22.82
CA LYS A 225 15.58 -0.32 22.69
C LYS A 225 16.86 -1.14 22.88
N GLU A 226 16.89 -1.98 23.91
CA GLU A 226 18.03 -2.88 24.16
C GLU A 226 18.24 -3.84 22.98
N PHE A 227 17.15 -4.36 22.39
CA PHE A 227 17.23 -5.21 21.21
C PHE A 227 17.88 -4.51 20.00
N CYS A 228 17.58 -3.23 19.77
CA CYS A 228 18.26 -2.43 18.74
C CYS A 228 19.75 -2.19 19.05
N GLU A 229 20.07 -1.88 20.31
CA GLU A 229 21.44 -1.56 20.74
C GLU A 229 22.38 -2.78 20.67
N ASP A 230 21.87 -3.99 20.94
CA ASP A 230 22.63 -5.24 20.90
C ASP A 230 23.16 -5.58 19.49
N VAL A 231 22.41 -5.22 18.43
CA VAL A 231 22.86 -5.39 17.04
C VAL A 231 24.00 -4.41 16.70
N GLY A 232 23.98 -3.21 17.29
CA GLY A 232 25.07 -2.23 17.20
C GLY A 232 26.34 -2.63 17.98
N GLY A 233 26.24 -3.62 18.86
CA GLY A 233 27.33 -4.16 19.67
C GLY A 233 28.17 -5.26 19.02
N ILE A 234 27.86 -5.67 17.77
CA ILE A 234 28.75 -6.54 17.01
C ILE A 234 29.96 -5.71 16.59
N GLU A 235 30.96 -5.63 17.47
CA GLU A 235 32.31 -5.28 17.10
C GLU A 235 32.67 -6.08 15.85
N ILE A 236 32.97 -5.37 14.76
CA ILE A 236 33.60 -5.92 13.57
C ILE A 236 34.85 -6.62 14.06
N GLY A 237 34.76 -7.94 14.27
CA GLY A 237 35.86 -8.83 14.64
C GLY A 237 36.87 -8.85 13.51
N GLY A 238 37.69 -7.80 13.45
CA GLY A 238 38.48 -7.46 12.29
C GLY A 238 39.50 -6.39 12.61
N MET A 239 40.62 -6.86 13.18
CA MET A 239 41.92 -6.20 13.33
C MET A 239 42.17 -5.43 14.63
N THR A 240 42.62 -6.17 15.65
CA THR A 240 43.69 -5.68 16.53
C THR A 240 44.97 -6.49 16.30
N GLN A 241 45.98 -5.75 15.81
CA GLN A 241 47.41 -6.02 15.62
C GLN A 241 47.87 -7.04 14.56
#